data_AF-A0A0F6IJI7-F1
#
_entry.id   AF-A0A0F6IJI7-F1
#
_cell.length_a   1.000
_cell.length_b   1.000
_cell.length_c   1.000
_cell.angle_alpha   90.00
_cell.angle_beta   90.00
_cell.angle_gamma   90.00
#
_symmetry.space_group_name_H-M   'P 1'
#
loop_
_entity.id
_entity.type
_entity.pdbx_description
1 polymer ?
#
loop_
_entity_poly.entity_id
_entity_poly.type
_entity_poly.pdbx_seq_one_letter_code
_entity_poly.pdbx_strand_id
1 'polypeptide(L)'
;MPWGIAISILVDLILGDPKDLPHPVRAIGKLARALEKFFRNNCSSEEIAGILTSCLVYLISFIIPFLSVQFANQLHWILGELLSIMIIYTTIAIRDMIDHSKEVYDALVQTNLPLARKKVSKIVARDTENLSESEIIRACVESTAENLVDGITTPLFYAVFGGPAWAMLYRSINTLDSLFGYKNKKYLRFGSFPARIDDLANYLPARITSYILVLSSLFLGYNFKNSLYILQRDGKKHPSPNSGLTEAAVAGALEIQLGGVNLYSGVQNIKPKLGDPKKEFQIEQILQTNKLILLSSILTFIFYILIYSGAAYFL
;
A
#
# COMPACT_ATOMS: atom_id res chain seq x y z
N MET A 1 -15.37 13.08 11.88
CA MET A 1 -15.44 14.21 10.90
C MET A 1 -14.18 14.24 10.03
N PRO A 2 -14.12 14.95 8.89
CA PRO A 2 -12.91 15.06 8.04
C PRO A 2 -11.63 15.45 8.79
N TRP A 3 -11.77 16.29 9.83
CA TRP A 3 -10.64 16.74 10.65
C TRP A 3 -9.99 15.59 11.44
N GLY A 4 -10.74 14.58 11.89
CA GLY A 4 -10.18 13.41 12.57
C GLY A 4 -9.21 12.64 11.66
N ILE A 5 -9.56 12.47 10.38
CA ILE A 5 -8.70 11.81 9.39
C ILE A 5 -7.44 12.65 9.13
N ALA A 6 -7.59 13.97 9.02
CA ALA A 6 -6.45 14.87 8.89
C ALA A 6 -5.50 14.77 10.11
N ILE A 7 -6.05 14.69 11.33
CA ILE A 7 -5.26 14.44 12.54
C ILE A 7 -4.58 13.07 12.47
N SER A 8 -5.24 11.99 12.04
CA SER A 8 -4.60 10.68 11.86
C SER A 8 -3.40 10.73 10.91
N ILE A 9 -3.50 11.46 9.81
CA ILE A 9 -2.39 11.68 8.86
C ILE A 9 -1.25 12.44 9.54
N LEU A 10 -1.56 13.51 10.29
CA LEU A 10 -0.54 14.28 11.02
C LEU A 10 0.15 13.43 12.08
N VAL A 11 -0.62 12.61 12.81
CA VAL A 11 -0.09 11.68 13.80
C VAL A 11 0.83 10.66 13.13
N ASP A 12 0.47 10.09 11.97
CA ASP A 12 1.36 9.22 11.19
C ASP A 12 2.66 9.91 10.79
N LEU A 13 2.58 11.14 10.26
CA LEU A 13 3.77 11.90 9.86
C LEU A 13 4.72 12.21 11.03
N ILE A 14 4.19 12.39 12.24
CA ILE A 14 4.96 12.69 13.45
C ILE A 14 5.51 11.43 14.11
N LEU A 15 4.67 10.40 14.33
CA LEU A 15 5.00 9.23 15.13
C LEU A 15 5.54 8.05 14.30
N GLY A 16 5.16 7.93 13.03
CA GLY A 16 5.40 6.72 12.22
C GLY A 16 4.74 5.46 12.80
N ASP A 17 5.21 4.27 12.40
CA ASP A 17 4.76 3.00 12.99
C ASP A 17 5.59 2.65 14.25
N PRO A 18 4.98 2.60 15.45
CA PRO A 18 5.67 2.27 16.69
C PRO A 18 6.02 0.78 16.74
N LYS A 19 7.28 0.46 16.45
CA LYS A 19 7.80 -0.92 16.33
C LYS A 19 7.52 -1.82 17.54
N ASP A 20 7.48 -1.25 18.74
CA ASP A 20 7.35 -1.97 20.01
C ASP A 20 5.91 -2.03 20.55
N LEU A 21 4.94 -1.35 19.91
CA LEU A 21 3.56 -1.36 20.37
C LEU A 21 2.74 -2.49 19.72
N PRO A 22 1.67 -2.96 20.39
CA PRO A 22 0.71 -3.86 19.78
C PRO A 22 0.05 -3.19 18.57
N HIS A 23 0.32 -3.70 17.37
CA HIS A 23 -0.23 -3.17 16.12
C HIS A 23 -1.40 -4.03 15.61
N PRO A 24 -2.56 -3.45 15.23
CA PRO A 24 -3.72 -4.19 14.74
C PRO A 24 -3.40 -5.16 13.60
N VAL A 25 -2.54 -4.76 12.65
CA VAL A 25 -2.07 -5.62 11.54
C VAL A 25 -1.40 -6.90 12.05
N ARG A 26 -0.59 -6.83 13.13
CA ARG A 26 0.04 -8.02 13.72
C ARG A 26 -1.01 -8.94 14.34
N ALA A 27 -2.05 -8.39 14.97
CA ALA A 27 -3.16 -9.16 15.52
C ALA A 27 -3.98 -9.83 14.40
N ILE A 28 -4.29 -9.11 13.32
CA ILE A 28 -4.95 -9.63 12.13
C ILE A 28 -4.15 -10.78 11.53
N GLY A 29 -2.83 -10.63 11.36
CA GLY A 29 -1.98 -11.69 10.82
C GLY A 29 -1.92 -12.94 11.71
N LYS A 30 -1.93 -12.78 13.04
CA LYS A 30 -2.02 -13.90 13.99
C LYS A 30 -3.37 -14.62 13.88
N LEU A 31 -4.47 -13.86 13.85
CA LEU A 31 -5.82 -14.38 13.66
C LEU A 31 -5.93 -15.15 12.34
N ALA A 32 -5.45 -14.56 11.24
CA ALA A 32 -5.47 -15.16 9.92
C ALA A 32 -4.74 -16.50 9.88
N ARG A 33 -3.56 -16.62 10.49
CA ARG A 33 -2.81 -17.89 10.56
C ARG A 33 -3.48 -18.93 11.45
N ALA A 34 -4.10 -18.50 12.56
CA ALA A 34 -4.86 -19.40 13.42
C ALA A 34 -6.07 -19.98 12.68
N LEU A 35 -6.81 -19.14 11.96
CA LEU A 35 -7.95 -19.54 11.14
C LEU A 35 -7.53 -20.36 9.91
N GLU A 36 -6.41 -20.03 9.25
CA GLU A 36 -5.82 -20.85 8.18
C GLU A 36 -5.61 -22.28 8.68
N LYS A 37 -4.94 -22.45 9.83
CA LYS A 37 -4.69 -23.78 10.42
C LYS A 37 -5.99 -24.50 10.77
N PHE A 38 -6.96 -23.78 11.37
CA PHE A 38 -8.24 -24.36 11.74
C PHE A 38 -9.03 -24.85 10.52
N PHE A 39 -9.24 -24.00 9.52
CA PHE A 39 -10.07 -24.36 8.36
C PHE A 39 -9.38 -25.36 7.43
N ARG A 40 -8.04 -25.33 7.28
CA ARG A 40 -7.33 -26.38 6.52
C ARG A 40 -7.48 -27.76 7.14
N ASN A 41 -7.60 -27.85 8.46
CA ASN A 41 -7.80 -29.13 9.15
C ASN A 41 -9.26 -29.62 9.15
N ASN A 42 -10.23 -28.72 8.95
CA ASN A 42 -11.66 -29.02 9.09
C ASN A 42 -12.44 -28.95 7.76
N CYS A 43 -11.83 -28.42 6.69
CA CYS A 43 -12.44 -28.33 5.37
C CYS A 43 -11.68 -29.21 4.37
N SER A 44 -12.41 -29.99 3.59
CA SER A 44 -11.82 -30.85 2.56
C SER A 44 -11.30 -30.10 1.34
N SER A 45 -11.69 -28.82 1.16
CA SER A 45 -11.26 -27.97 0.05
C SER A 45 -10.47 -26.77 0.53
N GLU A 46 -9.28 -26.60 -0.07
CA GLU A 46 -8.39 -25.46 0.10
C GLU A 46 -9.04 -24.11 -0.24
N GLU A 47 -9.89 -24.07 -1.28
CA GLU A 47 -10.61 -22.85 -1.67
C GLU A 47 -11.63 -22.46 -0.61
N ILE A 48 -12.39 -23.42 -0.08
CA ILE A 48 -13.38 -23.17 0.96
C ILE A 48 -12.69 -22.71 2.23
N ALA A 49 -11.58 -23.36 2.61
CA ALA A 49 -10.79 -22.95 3.76
C ALA A 49 -10.28 -21.50 3.63
N GLY A 50 -9.82 -21.11 2.43
CA GLY A 50 -9.39 -19.75 2.12
C GLY A 50 -10.51 -18.72 2.21
N ILE A 51 -11.69 -19.03 1.65
CA ILE A 51 -12.89 -18.17 1.72
C ILE A 51 -13.33 -17.98 3.17
N LEU A 52 -13.50 -19.06 3.93
CA LEU A 52 -13.96 -18.99 5.33
C LEU A 52 -12.98 -18.24 6.23
N THR A 53 -11.67 -18.51 6.06
CA THR A 53 -10.62 -17.76 6.75
C THR A 53 -10.74 -16.27 6.47
N SER A 54 -10.87 -15.91 5.19
CA SER A 54 -10.91 -14.51 4.76
C SER A 54 -12.16 -13.80 5.28
N CYS A 55 -13.34 -14.37 5.06
CA CYS A 55 -14.59 -13.78 5.51
C CYS A 55 -14.64 -13.58 7.02
N LEU A 56 -14.12 -14.53 7.81
CA LEU A 56 -14.12 -14.40 9.27
C LEU A 56 -13.11 -13.35 9.75
N VAL A 57 -11.92 -13.26 9.14
CA VAL A 57 -10.97 -12.19 9.46
C VAL A 57 -11.55 -10.82 9.10
N TYR A 58 -12.16 -10.68 7.93
CA TYR A 58 -12.80 -9.43 7.48
C TYR A 58 -13.92 -9.00 8.43
N LEU A 59 -14.79 -9.95 8.79
CA LEU A 59 -15.89 -9.70 9.72
C LEU A 59 -15.38 -9.22 11.08
N ILE A 60 -14.41 -9.91 11.66
CA ILE A 60 -13.84 -9.55 12.98
C ILE A 60 -13.12 -8.20 12.91
N SER A 61 -12.35 -7.96 11.84
CA SER A 61 -11.60 -6.72 11.62
C SER A 61 -12.49 -5.51 11.38
N PHE A 62 -13.74 -5.72 10.97
CA PHE A 62 -14.75 -4.67 10.86
C PHE A 62 -15.52 -4.48 12.17
N ILE A 63 -16.07 -5.56 12.74
CA ILE A 63 -16.98 -5.51 13.89
C ILE A 63 -16.29 -4.98 15.13
N ILE A 64 -15.05 -5.40 15.42
CA ILE A 64 -14.36 -4.97 16.64
C ILE A 64 -14.15 -3.45 16.64
N PRO A 65 -13.53 -2.82 15.63
CA PRO A 65 -13.42 -1.36 15.55
C PRO A 65 -14.77 -0.66 15.56
N PHE A 66 -15.76 -1.18 14.82
CA PHE A 66 -17.09 -0.59 14.74
C PHE A 66 -17.76 -0.51 16.11
N LEU A 67 -17.88 -1.65 16.81
CA LEU A 67 -18.50 -1.70 18.13
C LEU A 67 -17.71 -0.91 19.17
N SER A 68 -16.37 -0.91 19.09
CA SER A 68 -15.53 -0.16 20.02
C SER A 68 -15.75 1.35 19.89
N VAL A 69 -15.85 1.87 18.66
CA VAL A 69 -16.15 3.28 18.41
C VAL A 69 -17.57 3.63 18.82
N GLN A 70 -18.56 2.77 18.53
CA GLN A 70 -19.95 2.99 18.96
C GLN A 70 -20.05 3.04 20.49
N PHE A 71 -19.42 2.10 21.20
CA PHE A 71 -19.38 2.07 22.65
C PHE A 71 -18.67 3.30 23.23
N ALA A 72 -17.52 3.69 22.66
CA ALA A 72 -16.81 4.89 23.09
C ALA A 72 -17.66 6.17 22.89
N ASN A 73 -18.42 6.27 21.80
CA ASN A 73 -19.36 7.37 21.56
C ASN A 73 -20.50 7.41 22.58
N GLN A 74 -20.98 6.24 23.04
CA GLN A 74 -22.00 6.17 24.10
C GLN A 74 -21.47 6.66 25.45
N LEU A 75 -20.18 6.46 25.73
CA LEU A 75 -19.53 6.99 26.93
C LEU A 75 -19.27 8.50 26.83
N HIS A 76 -18.61 8.92 25.75
CA HIS A 76 -18.34 10.33 25.44
C HIS A 76 -17.90 10.48 23.98
N TRP A 77 -18.49 11.43 23.24
CA TRP A 77 -18.17 11.65 21.81
C TRP A 77 -16.66 11.88 21.54
N ILE A 78 -15.95 12.58 22.44
CA ILE A 78 -14.49 12.77 22.34
C ILE A 78 -13.74 11.43 22.37
N LEU A 79 -14.16 10.47 23.20
CA LEU A 79 -13.51 9.16 23.26
C LEU A 79 -13.73 8.39 21.95
N GLY A 80 -14.93 8.46 21.38
CA GLY A 80 -15.22 7.88 20.08
C GLY A 80 -14.38 8.47 18.96
N GLU A 81 -14.18 9.79 18.95
CA GLU A 81 -13.32 10.44 17.96
C GLU A 81 -11.83 10.07 18.17
N LEU A 82 -11.32 10.12 19.40
CA LEU A 82 -9.92 9.73 19.69
C LEU A 82 -9.65 8.29 19.27
N LEU A 83 -10.57 7.37 19.55
CA LEU A 83 -10.45 5.98 19.15
C LEU A 83 -10.50 5.84 17.61
N SER A 84 -11.36 6.60 16.95
CA SER A 84 -11.44 6.65 15.49
C SER A 84 -10.11 7.13 14.87
N ILE A 85 -9.52 8.19 15.43
CA ILE A 85 -8.23 8.74 15.00
C ILE A 85 -7.14 7.67 15.13
N MET A 86 -7.07 7.01 16.28
CA MET A 86 -6.08 5.95 16.55
C MET A 86 -6.24 4.77 15.59
N ILE A 87 -7.46 4.31 15.33
CA ILE A 87 -7.71 3.22 14.39
C ILE A 87 -7.24 3.61 12.99
N ILE A 88 -7.65 4.78 12.49
CA ILE A 88 -7.29 5.24 11.13
C ILE A 88 -5.78 5.42 11.00
N TYR A 89 -5.13 6.00 12.02
CA TYR A 89 -3.68 6.13 12.07
C TYR A 89 -2.97 4.78 11.85
N THR A 90 -3.41 3.70 12.52
CA THR A 90 -2.81 2.37 12.34
C THR A 90 -3.08 1.70 10.98
N THR A 91 -3.90 2.31 10.12
CA THR A 91 -4.21 1.78 8.78
C THR A 91 -3.41 2.46 7.67
N ILE A 92 -2.73 3.56 7.98
CA ILE A 92 -1.97 4.39 7.03
C ILE A 92 -0.48 4.25 7.35
N ALA A 93 0.39 4.30 6.34
CA ALA A 93 1.84 4.13 6.50
C ALA A 93 2.66 5.13 5.66
N ILE A 94 2.35 6.43 5.71
CA ILE A 94 3.07 7.45 4.92
C ILE A 94 4.50 7.59 5.45
N ARG A 95 4.63 7.78 6.77
CA ARG A 95 5.94 8.05 7.38
C ARG A 95 6.87 6.85 7.32
N ASP A 96 6.38 5.66 7.68
CA ASP A 96 7.18 4.43 7.69
C ASP A 96 7.72 4.09 6.30
N MET A 97 6.90 4.26 5.26
CA MET A 97 7.32 4.05 3.87
C MET A 97 8.40 5.05 3.43
N ILE A 98 8.27 6.33 3.77
CA ILE A 98 9.30 7.35 3.48
C ILE A 98 10.59 7.03 4.24
N ASP A 99 10.50 6.64 5.50
CA ASP A 99 11.66 6.34 6.33
C ASP A 99 12.41 5.12 5.80
N HIS A 100 11.71 4.04 5.42
CA HIS A 100 12.34 2.88 4.79
C HIS A 100 13.02 3.20 3.47
N SER A 101 12.37 3.99 2.62
CA SER A 101 12.95 4.48 1.36
C SER A 101 14.20 5.34 1.60
N LYS A 102 14.16 6.22 2.61
CA LYS A 102 15.33 7.02 3.02
C LYS A 102 16.46 6.18 3.59
N GLU A 103 16.18 5.13 4.36
CA GLU A 103 17.21 4.23 4.85
C GLU A 103 18.00 3.57 3.70
N VAL A 104 17.34 3.28 2.56
CA VAL A 104 18.02 2.80 1.34
C VAL A 104 18.85 3.91 0.71
N TYR A 105 18.28 5.11 0.56
CA TYR A 105 18.97 6.29 0.04
C TYR A 105 20.26 6.60 0.83
N ASP A 106 20.17 6.68 2.15
CA ASP A 106 21.30 7.02 3.03
C ASP A 106 22.43 5.98 2.92
N ALA A 107 22.08 4.69 2.80
CA ALA A 107 23.05 3.63 2.60
C ALA A 107 23.76 3.71 1.24
N LEU A 108 23.04 4.09 0.18
CA LEU A 108 23.59 4.31 -1.16
C LEU A 108 24.50 5.55 -1.22
N VAL A 109 24.10 6.66 -0.59
CA VAL A 109 24.93 7.87 -0.49
C VAL A 109 26.25 7.58 0.23
N GLN A 110 26.23 6.70 1.23
CA GLN A 110 27.43 6.24 1.93
C GLN A 110 28.23 5.19 1.14
N THR A 111 27.85 4.86 -0.11
CA THR A 111 28.45 3.82 -0.95
C THR A 111 28.46 2.43 -0.30
N ASN A 112 27.55 2.17 0.64
CA ASN A 112 27.48 0.92 1.40
C ASN A 112 26.44 -0.02 0.80
N LEU A 113 26.80 -0.69 -0.30
CA LEU A 113 25.91 -1.63 -1.00
C LEU A 113 25.40 -2.79 -0.11
N PRO A 114 26.21 -3.44 0.75
CA PRO A 114 25.70 -4.47 1.65
C PRO A 114 24.59 -3.96 2.58
N LEU A 115 24.75 -2.75 3.12
CA LEU A 115 23.72 -2.11 3.93
C LEU A 115 22.49 -1.78 3.09
N ALA A 116 22.66 -1.18 1.91
CA ALA A 116 21.55 -0.83 1.02
C ALA A 116 20.70 -2.04 0.62
N ARG A 117 21.34 -3.19 0.32
CA ARG A 117 20.66 -4.48 0.06
C ARG A 117 19.86 -4.95 1.27
N LYS A 118 20.44 -4.87 2.47
CA LYS A 118 19.74 -5.21 3.72
C LYS A 118 18.58 -4.25 4.03
N LYS A 119 18.67 -2.98 3.65
CA LYS A 119 17.60 -2.01 3.84
C LYS A 119 16.46 -2.25 2.85
N VAL A 120 16.78 -2.42 1.57
CA VAL A 120 15.76 -2.62 0.53
C VAL A 120 15.04 -3.97 0.68
N SER A 121 15.69 -5.00 1.22
CA SER A 121 15.05 -6.30 1.52
C SER A 121 13.91 -6.24 2.53
N LYS A 122 13.82 -5.15 3.30
CA LYS A 122 12.70 -4.94 4.23
C LYS A 122 11.42 -4.47 3.54
N ILE A 123 11.54 -3.92 2.33
CA ILE A 123 10.42 -3.35 1.58
C ILE A 123 10.14 -4.10 0.27
N VAL A 124 10.91 -5.15 -0.05
CA VAL A 124 10.66 -5.98 -1.23
C VAL A 124 10.58 -7.46 -0.87
N ALA A 125 9.72 -8.20 -1.57
CA ALA A 125 9.60 -9.64 -1.42
C ALA A 125 10.62 -10.43 -2.26
N ARG A 126 11.44 -9.75 -3.08
CA ARG A 126 12.42 -10.37 -3.99
C ARG A 126 13.78 -10.55 -3.33
N ASP A 127 14.61 -11.41 -3.90
CA ASP A 127 15.99 -11.60 -3.46
C ASP A 127 16.80 -10.32 -3.70
N THR A 128 17.63 -9.95 -2.73
CA THR A 128 18.35 -8.66 -2.72
C THR A 128 19.87 -8.77 -2.65
N GLU A 129 20.40 -9.95 -2.35
CA GLU A 129 21.82 -10.17 -2.01
C GLU A 129 22.78 -9.77 -3.12
N ASN A 130 22.36 -9.93 -4.38
CA ASN A 130 23.17 -9.71 -5.58
C ASN A 130 22.74 -8.49 -6.40
N LEU A 131 21.85 -7.64 -5.87
CA LEU A 131 21.40 -6.46 -6.63
C LEU A 131 22.54 -5.47 -6.83
N SER A 132 22.72 -5.02 -8.06
CA SER A 132 23.51 -3.83 -8.39
C SER A 132 22.86 -2.57 -7.80
N GLU A 133 23.61 -1.47 -7.78
CA GLU A 133 23.10 -0.18 -7.29
C GLU A 133 21.82 0.26 -8.02
N SER A 134 21.80 0.17 -9.34
CA SER A 134 20.63 0.52 -10.16
C SER A 134 19.43 -0.39 -9.85
N GLU A 135 19.65 -1.67 -9.58
CA GLU A 135 18.59 -2.61 -9.19
C GLU A 135 18.05 -2.37 -7.77
N ILE A 136 18.88 -1.85 -6.86
CA ILE A 136 18.47 -1.41 -5.52
C ILE A 136 17.60 -0.15 -5.64
N ILE A 137 18.02 0.83 -6.44
CA ILE A 137 17.24 2.05 -6.70
C ILE A 137 15.89 1.65 -7.34
N ARG A 138 15.92 0.81 -8.37
CA ARG A 138 14.72 0.27 -9.03
C ARG A 138 13.80 -0.43 -8.02
N ALA A 139 14.36 -1.31 -7.17
CA ALA A 139 13.60 -2.02 -6.14
C ALA A 139 12.87 -1.07 -5.20
N CYS A 140 13.59 -0.04 -4.74
CA CYS A 140 13.05 0.96 -3.83
C CYS A 140 11.93 1.76 -4.52
N VAL A 141 12.17 2.27 -5.73
CA VAL A 141 11.18 3.06 -6.47
C VAL A 141 9.93 2.25 -6.79
N GLU A 142 10.08 1.01 -7.29
CA GLU A 142 8.97 0.10 -7.57
C GLU A 142 8.12 -0.14 -6.32
N SER A 143 8.76 -0.55 -5.22
CA SER A 143 8.03 -0.86 -3.97
C SER A 143 7.33 0.37 -3.40
N THR A 144 7.98 1.53 -3.40
CA THR A 144 7.38 2.76 -2.86
C THR A 144 6.20 3.21 -3.73
N ALA A 145 6.30 3.09 -5.06
CA ALA A 145 5.22 3.42 -5.99
C ALA A 145 4.02 2.45 -5.87
N GLU A 146 4.28 1.16 -5.76
CA GLU A 146 3.26 0.11 -5.57
C GLU A 146 2.50 0.34 -4.25
N ASN A 147 3.23 0.55 -3.14
CA ASN A 147 2.63 0.69 -1.80
C ASN A 147 1.89 2.01 -1.56
N LEU A 148 1.99 3.01 -2.45
CA LEU A 148 1.20 4.25 -2.32
C LEU A 148 -0.31 3.97 -2.27
N VAL A 149 -0.78 3.02 -3.10
CA VAL A 149 -2.20 2.68 -3.14
C VAL A 149 -2.59 1.98 -1.85
N ASP A 150 -1.92 0.88 -1.56
CA ASP A 150 -2.31 -0.06 -0.51
C ASP A 150 -2.03 0.45 0.90
N GLY A 151 -0.94 1.17 1.08
CA GLY A 151 -0.50 1.67 2.37
C GLY A 151 -1.09 3.02 2.75
N ILE A 152 -1.68 3.76 1.80
CA ILE A 152 -2.08 5.16 2.03
C ILE A 152 -3.43 5.49 1.42
N THR A 153 -3.55 5.48 0.09
CA THR A 153 -4.73 6.08 -0.54
C THR A 153 -5.99 5.23 -0.40
N THR A 154 -5.88 3.91 -0.46
CA THR A 154 -7.05 3.04 -0.25
C THR A 154 -7.52 3.04 1.21
N PRO A 155 -6.65 2.93 2.24
CA PRO A 155 -7.06 3.13 3.62
C PRO A 155 -7.77 4.47 3.83
N LEU A 156 -7.25 5.56 3.25
CA LEU A 156 -7.88 6.89 3.30
C LEU A 156 -9.25 6.92 2.62
N PHE A 157 -9.40 6.27 1.46
CA PHE A 157 -10.68 6.16 0.77
C PHE A 157 -11.74 5.54 1.69
N TYR A 158 -11.45 4.38 2.26
CA TYR A 158 -12.39 3.71 3.16
C TYR A 158 -12.59 4.46 4.49
N ALA A 159 -11.57 5.16 5.00
CA ALA A 159 -11.71 6.03 6.16
C ALA A 159 -12.66 7.21 5.91
N VAL A 160 -12.56 7.85 4.74
CA VAL A 160 -13.40 9.02 4.39
C VAL A 160 -14.85 8.61 4.15
N PHE A 161 -15.08 7.55 3.37
CA PHE A 161 -16.44 7.18 2.96
C PHE A 161 -17.14 6.21 3.93
N GLY A 162 -16.39 5.46 4.73
CA GLY A 162 -16.93 4.49 5.67
C GLY A 162 -16.54 4.71 7.14
N GLY A 163 -15.48 5.47 7.41
CA GLY A 163 -14.97 5.66 8.77
C GLY A 163 -13.94 4.60 9.21
N PRO A 164 -13.56 4.60 10.50
CA PRO A 164 -12.43 3.81 11.02
C PRO A 164 -12.57 2.30 10.83
N ALA A 165 -13.78 1.76 10.95
CA ALA A 165 -14.03 0.32 10.78
C ALA A 165 -13.82 -0.15 9.34
N TRP A 166 -14.18 0.68 8.35
CA TRP A 166 -13.96 0.37 6.93
C TRP A 166 -12.48 0.47 6.56
N ALA A 167 -11.76 1.44 7.11
CA ALA A 167 -10.31 1.52 6.95
C ALA A 167 -9.61 0.27 7.50
N MET A 168 -10.04 -0.22 8.67
CA MET A 168 -9.49 -1.44 9.27
C MET A 168 -9.89 -2.71 8.49
N LEU A 169 -11.13 -2.79 7.99
CA LEU A 169 -11.56 -3.86 7.09
C LEU A 169 -10.65 -3.92 5.86
N TYR A 170 -10.44 -2.80 5.19
CA TYR A 170 -9.52 -2.74 4.06
C TYR A 170 -8.10 -3.17 4.46
N ARG A 171 -7.59 -2.68 5.60
CA ARG A 171 -6.26 -3.08 6.07
C ARG A 171 -6.16 -4.59 6.29
N SER A 172 -7.24 -5.24 6.72
CA SER A 172 -7.31 -6.70 6.84
C SER A 172 -7.31 -7.41 5.47
N ILE A 173 -7.97 -6.85 4.45
CA ILE A 173 -7.94 -7.34 3.07
C ILE A 173 -6.51 -7.34 2.55
N ASN A 174 -5.82 -6.19 2.63
CA ASN A 174 -4.44 -6.05 2.20
C ASN A 174 -3.45 -6.93 2.98
N THR A 175 -3.68 -7.10 4.29
CA THR A 175 -2.88 -8.02 5.12
C THR A 175 -3.04 -9.47 4.65
N LEU A 176 -4.26 -9.88 4.28
CA LEU A 176 -4.53 -11.24 3.82
C LEU A 176 -3.94 -11.51 2.45
N ASP A 177 -3.96 -10.54 1.53
CA ASP A 177 -3.24 -10.68 0.26
C ASP A 177 -1.72 -10.78 0.47
N SER A 178 -1.15 -9.94 1.34
CA SER A 178 0.28 -10.01 1.67
C SER A 178 0.72 -11.33 2.33
N LEU A 179 -0.20 -12.04 2.99
CA LEU A 179 0.06 -13.34 3.63
C LEU A 179 -0.21 -14.52 2.67
N PHE A 180 -1.29 -14.45 1.90
CA PHE A 180 -1.85 -15.59 1.18
C PHE A 180 -1.89 -15.40 -0.34
N GLY A 181 -1.64 -14.21 -0.89
CA GLY A 181 -1.72 -13.91 -2.33
C GLY A 181 -0.62 -14.53 -3.20
N TYR A 182 0.38 -15.18 -2.59
CA TYR A 182 1.48 -15.80 -3.33
C TYR A 182 1.02 -16.95 -4.24
N LYS A 183 1.42 -16.89 -5.51
CA LYS A 183 1.18 -17.94 -6.51
C LYS A 183 2.16 -19.12 -6.33
N ASN A 184 2.12 -19.77 -5.18
CA ASN A 184 2.94 -20.95 -4.85
C ASN A 184 2.06 -22.18 -4.54
N LYS A 185 2.66 -23.36 -4.41
CA LYS A 185 1.92 -24.62 -4.16
C LYS A 185 1.03 -24.57 -2.92
N LYS A 186 1.42 -23.82 -1.88
CA LYS A 186 0.69 -23.72 -0.61
C LYS A 186 -0.56 -22.82 -0.74
N TYR A 187 -0.45 -21.73 -1.49
CA TYR A 187 -1.44 -20.66 -1.47
C TYR A 187 -2.18 -20.44 -2.79
N LEU A 188 -1.82 -21.11 -3.88
CA LEU A 188 -2.48 -20.93 -5.18
C LEU A 188 -4.02 -21.04 -5.10
N ARG A 189 -4.53 -22.08 -4.41
CA ARG A 189 -5.98 -22.30 -4.25
C ARG A 189 -6.54 -21.52 -3.06
N PHE A 190 -5.91 -21.65 -1.89
CA PHE A 190 -6.34 -21.00 -0.65
C PHE A 190 -6.38 -19.46 -0.74
N GLY A 191 -5.35 -18.87 -1.35
CA GLY A 191 -5.15 -17.43 -1.46
C GLY A 191 -5.89 -16.75 -2.61
N SER A 192 -6.54 -17.51 -3.50
CA SER A 192 -7.22 -16.95 -4.68
C SER A 192 -8.34 -15.98 -4.30
N PHE A 193 -9.09 -16.27 -3.23
CA PHE A 193 -10.17 -15.40 -2.76
C PHE A 193 -9.65 -14.08 -2.16
N PRO A 194 -8.76 -14.06 -1.14
CA PRO A 194 -8.27 -12.81 -0.58
C PRO A 194 -7.55 -11.94 -1.62
N ALA A 195 -6.77 -12.53 -2.53
CA ALA A 195 -6.10 -11.76 -3.60
C ALA A 195 -7.08 -11.06 -4.54
N ARG A 196 -8.18 -11.71 -4.93
CA ARG A 196 -9.21 -11.09 -5.78
C ARG A 196 -9.99 -10.00 -5.06
N ILE A 197 -10.23 -10.16 -3.75
CA ILE A 197 -10.90 -9.14 -2.94
C ILE A 197 -10.00 -7.92 -2.76
N ASP A 198 -8.69 -8.11 -2.60
CA ASP A 198 -7.74 -7.00 -2.57
C ASP A 198 -7.71 -6.25 -3.90
N ASP A 199 -7.58 -6.96 -5.02
CA ASP A 199 -7.63 -6.36 -6.36
C ASP A 199 -8.93 -5.55 -6.58
N LEU A 200 -10.06 -6.03 -6.07
CA LEU A 200 -11.34 -5.33 -6.14
C LEU A 200 -11.39 -4.09 -5.24
N ALA A 201 -10.96 -4.21 -3.98
CA ALA A 201 -10.98 -3.13 -3.01
C ALA A 201 -10.08 -1.97 -3.42
N ASN A 202 -8.94 -2.29 -4.05
CA ASN A 202 -8.00 -1.32 -4.58
C ASN A 202 -8.38 -0.77 -5.96
N TYR A 203 -9.35 -1.36 -6.65
CA TYR A 203 -9.65 -1.04 -8.04
C TYR A 203 -9.91 0.44 -8.25
N LEU A 204 -10.93 1.01 -7.61
CA LEU A 204 -11.30 2.42 -7.78
C LEU A 204 -10.23 3.37 -7.22
N PRO A 205 -9.73 3.20 -5.98
CA PRO A 205 -8.66 4.02 -5.42
C PRO A 205 -7.42 4.08 -6.32
N ALA A 206 -6.95 2.95 -6.87
CA ALA A 206 -5.75 2.92 -7.72
C ALA A 206 -5.88 3.79 -8.99
N ARG A 207 -7.07 3.83 -9.62
CA ARG A 207 -7.30 4.70 -10.79
C ARG A 207 -7.23 6.16 -10.37
N ILE A 208 -7.93 6.53 -9.30
CA ILE A 208 -7.94 7.92 -8.81
C ILE A 208 -6.52 8.36 -8.46
N THR A 209 -5.83 7.56 -7.66
CA THR A 209 -4.47 7.84 -7.18
C THR A 209 -3.46 7.97 -8.32
N SER A 210 -3.52 7.12 -9.34
CA SER A 210 -2.58 7.21 -10.47
C SER A 210 -2.73 8.51 -11.28
N TYR A 211 -3.95 9.01 -11.50
CA TYR A 211 -4.15 10.32 -12.12
C TYR A 211 -3.76 11.49 -11.22
N ILE A 212 -3.99 11.39 -9.91
CA ILE A 212 -3.51 12.39 -8.95
C ILE A 212 -1.97 12.38 -8.87
N LEU A 213 -1.32 11.24 -9.09
CA LEU A 213 0.14 11.15 -9.17
C LEU A 213 0.67 11.87 -10.41
N VAL A 214 0.00 11.73 -11.56
CA VAL A 214 0.31 12.52 -12.76
C VAL A 214 0.20 14.01 -12.45
N LEU A 215 -0.86 14.45 -11.76
CA LEU A 215 -1.02 15.85 -11.35
C LEU A 215 0.08 16.29 -10.35
N SER A 216 0.46 15.42 -9.42
CA SER A 216 1.55 15.68 -8.47
C SER A 216 2.87 15.89 -9.18
N SER A 217 3.12 15.13 -10.26
CA SER A 217 4.32 15.30 -11.08
C SER A 217 4.37 16.66 -11.78
N LEU A 218 3.22 17.24 -12.15
CA LEU A 218 3.14 18.61 -12.69
C LEU A 218 3.57 19.64 -11.64
N PHE A 219 3.00 19.56 -10.42
CA PHE A 219 3.31 20.51 -9.34
C PHE A 219 4.75 20.43 -8.86
N LEU A 220 5.38 19.25 -8.97
CA LEU A 220 6.79 19.05 -8.60
C LEU A 220 7.77 19.38 -9.74
N GLY A 221 7.28 19.78 -10.93
CA GLY A 221 8.12 20.13 -12.08
C GLY A 221 8.75 18.92 -12.79
N TYR A 222 8.18 17.73 -12.63
CA TYR A 222 8.59 16.52 -13.35
C TYR A 222 7.84 16.38 -14.68
N ASN A 223 8.12 15.33 -15.46
CA ASN A 223 7.53 15.17 -16.79
C ASN A 223 6.10 14.60 -16.73
N PHE A 224 5.12 15.43 -16.39
CA PHE A 224 3.71 15.01 -16.26
C PHE A 224 3.09 14.49 -17.56
N LYS A 225 3.49 15.04 -18.72
CA LYS A 225 3.01 14.57 -20.03
C LYS A 225 3.48 13.14 -20.28
N ASN A 226 4.74 12.85 -19.98
CA ASN A 226 5.28 11.50 -20.10
C ASN A 226 4.70 10.57 -19.01
N SER A 227 4.47 11.07 -17.79
CA SER A 227 3.75 10.34 -16.73
C SER A 227 2.36 9.86 -17.21
N LEU A 228 1.56 10.76 -17.80
CA LEU A 228 0.24 10.42 -18.34
C LEU A 228 0.34 9.42 -19.50
N TYR A 229 1.27 9.64 -20.43
CA TYR A 229 1.48 8.77 -21.58
C TYR A 229 1.86 7.35 -21.14
N ILE A 230 2.83 7.21 -20.25
CA ILE A 230 3.29 5.90 -19.75
C ILE A 230 2.21 5.23 -18.89
N LEU A 231 1.48 5.97 -18.05
CA LEU A 231 0.33 5.44 -17.31
C LEU A 231 -0.69 4.78 -18.26
N GLN A 232 -1.05 5.45 -19.35
CA GLN A 232 -2.01 4.94 -20.32
C GLN A 232 -1.47 3.77 -21.15
N ARG A 233 -0.20 3.85 -21.57
CA ARG A 233 0.47 2.84 -22.41
C ARG A 233 0.80 1.56 -21.65
N ASP A 234 1.28 1.69 -20.41
CA ASP A 234 1.92 0.61 -19.68
C ASP A 234 1.19 0.19 -18.41
N GLY A 235 0.34 1.05 -17.83
CA GLY A 235 -0.25 0.81 -16.50
C GLY A 235 -1.09 -0.47 -16.37
N LYS A 236 -1.58 -1.02 -17.49
CA LYS A 236 -2.34 -2.27 -17.55
C LYS A 236 -1.48 -3.52 -17.84
N LYS A 237 -0.16 -3.37 -18.02
CA LYS A 237 0.75 -4.49 -18.32
C LYS A 237 1.03 -5.35 -17.09
N HIS A 238 0.99 -4.76 -15.89
CA HIS A 238 1.25 -5.47 -14.64
C HIS A 238 0.20 -6.59 -14.40
N PRO A 239 0.58 -7.76 -13.84
CA PRO A 239 -0.38 -8.83 -13.56
C PRO A 239 -1.49 -8.43 -12.59
N SER A 240 -1.18 -7.56 -11.62
CA SER A 240 -2.22 -6.90 -10.81
C SER A 240 -2.85 -5.76 -11.61
N PRO A 241 -4.20 -5.65 -11.62
CA PRO A 241 -4.93 -4.56 -12.26
C PRO A 241 -4.70 -3.18 -11.61
N ASN A 242 -3.96 -3.11 -10.49
CA ASN A 242 -3.80 -1.92 -9.66
C ASN A 242 -2.35 -1.44 -9.59
N SER A 243 -1.40 -2.30 -9.16
CA SER A 243 -0.01 -1.88 -8.88
C SER A 243 0.68 -1.19 -10.06
N GLY A 244 0.44 -1.71 -11.28
CA GLY A 244 1.07 -1.19 -12.49
C GLY A 244 0.73 0.26 -12.81
N LEU A 245 -0.40 0.78 -12.30
CA LEU A 245 -0.85 2.14 -12.58
C LEU A 245 0.10 3.17 -11.94
N THR A 246 0.36 3.05 -10.64
CA THR A 246 1.25 4.00 -9.93
C THR A 246 2.71 3.80 -10.32
N GLU A 247 3.16 2.56 -10.53
CA GLU A 247 4.50 2.27 -11.07
C GLU A 247 4.71 2.95 -12.43
N ALA A 248 3.76 2.78 -13.37
CA ALA A 248 3.85 3.39 -14.70
C ALA A 248 3.82 4.94 -14.64
N ALA A 249 2.98 5.50 -13.78
CA ALA A 249 2.92 6.96 -13.60
C ALA A 249 4.25 7.52 -13.04
N VAL A 250 4.87 6.85 -12.05
CA VAL A 250 6.19 7.23 -11.52
C VAL A 250 7.28 7.06 -12.58
N ALA A 251 7.30 5.92 -13.28
CA ALA A 251 8.26 5.65 -14.35
C ALA A 251 8.22 6.74 -15.43
N GLY A 252 7.03 7.15 -15.85
CA GLY A 252 6.86 8.23 -16.81
C GLY A 252 7.23 9.60 -16.26
N ALA A 253 6.91 9.91 -14.99
CA ALA A 253 7.26 11.19 -14.37
C ALA A 253 8.78 11.39 -14.25
N LEU A 254 9.50 10.32 -13.88
CA LEU A 254 10.96 10.33 -13.67
C LEU A 254 11.76 9.94 -14.91
N GLU A 255 11.08 9.53 -16.00
CA GLU A 255 11.67 9.15 -17.29
C GLU A 255 12.63 7.94 -17.18
N ILE A 256 12.26 6.98 -16.34
CA ILE A 256 12.97 5.73 -16.09
C ILE A 256 12.13 4.53 -16.55
N GLN A 257 12.76 3.35 -16.62
CA GLN A 257 12.09 2.09 -16.89
C GLN A 257 12.11 1.17 -15.67
N LEU A 258 10.93 0.84 -15.15
CA LEU A 258 10.73 -0.15 -14.09
C LEU A 258 10.41 -1.53 -14.69
N GLY A 259 10.37 -2.55 -13.83
CA GLY A 259 10.16 -3.94 -14.19
C GLY A 259 11.42 -4.64 -14.71
N GLY A 260 11.23 -5.75 -15.41
CA GLY A 260 12.33 -6.62 -15.86
C GLY A 260 12.57 -7.81 -14.92
N VAL A 261 13.81 -8.31 -14.90
CA VAL A 261 14.15 -9.55 -14.20
C VAL A 261 14.23 -9.31 -12.69
N ASN A 262 13.52 -10.13 -11.93
CA ASN A 262 13.61 -10.22 -10.48
C ASN A 262 13.85 -11.69 -10.09
N LEU A 263 14.51 -11.92 -8.96
CA LEU A 263 14.72 -13.26 -8.40
C LEU A 263 13.86 -13.46 -7.16
N TYR A 264 13.24 -14.63 -7.03
CA TYR A 264 12.51 -15.04 -5.84
C TYR A 264 12.96 -16.43 -5.43
N SER A 265 13.67 -16.54 -4.30
CA SER A 265 14.28 -17.80 -3.85
C SER A 265 15.12 -18.46 -4.96
N GLY A 266 15.88 -17.66 -5.70
CA GLY A 266 16.72 -18.08 -6.83
C GLY A 266 15.99 -18.29 -8.16
N VAL A 267 14.66 -18.19 -8.20
CA VAL A 267 13.87 -18.37 -9.43
C VAL A 267 13.65 -17.04 -10.13
N GLN A 268 13.98 -16.97 -11.42
CA GLN A 268 13.74 -15.78 -12.24
C GLN A 268 12.25 -15.57 -12.50
N ASN A 269 11.81 -14.34 -12.28
CA ASN A 269 10.48 -13.84 -12.60
C ASN A 269 10.63 -12.54 -13.40
N ILE A 270 10.14 -12.54 -14.63
CA ILE A 270 10.23 -11.40 -15.54
C ILE A 270 8.96 -10.56 -15.39
N LYS A 271 9.06 -9.44 -14.65
CA LYS A 271 8.00 -8.44 -14.59
C LYS A 271 7.91 -7.68 -15.93
N PRO A 272 6.71 -7.26 -16.36
CA PRO A 272 6.56 -6.40 -17.53
C PRO A 272 7.32 -5.09 -17.32
N LYS A 273 7.94 -4.59 -18.39
CA LYS A 273 8.64 -3.30 -18.37
C LYS A 273 7.63 -2.15 -18.45
N LEU A 274 7.77 -1.18 -17.55
CA LEU A 274 6.93 0.01 -17.46
C LEU A 274 7.81 1.25 -17.65
N GLY A 275 7.46 2.13 -18.59
CA GLY A 275 8.26 3.30 -18.93
C GLY A 275 9.35 3.04 -19.97
N ASP A 276 10.10 4.10 -20.26
CA ASP A 276 11.19 4.12 -21.24
C ASP A 276 12.50 4.48 -20.53
N PRO A 277 13.64 3.84 -20.85
CA PRO A 277 14.92 4.08 -20.19
C PRO A 277 15.58 5.37 -20.72
N LYS A 278 14.88 6.51 -20.62
CA LYS A 278 15.39 7.81 -21.08
C LYS A 278 16.46 8.37 -20.13
N LYS A 279 16.39 8.00 -18.85
CA LYS A 279 17.40 8.26 -17.83
C LYS A 279 17.85 6.96 -17.20
N GLU A 280 19.14 6.91 -16.87
CA GLU A 280 19.68 5.86 -16.01
C GLU A 280 19.17 6.02 -14.57
N PHE A 281 19.28 4.96 -13.79
CA PHE A 281 18.91 5.01 -12.38
C PHE A 281 19.91 5.88 -11.59
N GLN A 282 19.39 6.83 -10.83
CA GLN A 282 20.15 7.74 -9.99
C GLN A 282 19.56 7.74 -8.58
N ILE A 283 20.42 7.87 -7.56
CA ILE A 283 20.04 7.75 -6.15
C ILE A 283 18.93 8.78 -5.80
N GLU A 284 18.95 9.96 -6.42
CA GLU A 284 17.98 11.04 -6.23
C GLU A 284 16.54 10.62 -6.57
N GLN A 285 16.36 9.65 -7.46
CA GLN A 285 15.03 9.17 -7.87
C GLN A 285 14.26 8.55 -6.71
N ILE A 286 14.94 8.04 -5.68
CA ILE A 286 14.33 7.58 -4.43
C ILE A 286 13.63 8.76 -3.74
N LEU A 287 14.33 9.89 -3.57
CA LEU A 287 13.76 11.08 -2.96
C LEU A 287 12.69 11.75 -3.83
N GLN A 288 12.86 11.73 -5.15
CA GLN A 288 11.86 12.24 -6.08
C GLN A 288 10.55 11.43 -5.99
N THR A 289 10.67 10.10 -5.85
CA THR A 289 9.53 9.20 -5.63
C THR A 289 8.85 9.49 -4.29
N ASN A 290 9.61 9.71 -3.21
CA ASN A 290 9.05 10.10 -1.92
C ASN A 290 8.27 11.42 -1.99
N LYS A 291 8.76 12.40 -2.75
CA LYS A 291 8.04 13.68 -2.99
C LYS A 291 6.74 13.46 -3.77
N LEU A 292 6.77 12.64 -4.83
CA LEU A 292 5.58 12.29 -5.61
C LEU A 292 4.51 11.67 -4.72
N ILE A 293 4.91 10.71 -3.89
CA ILE A 293 4.03 10.00 -2.98
C ILE A 293 3.42 10.96 -1.97
N LEU A 294 4.24 11.74 -1.25
CA LEU A 294 3.75 12.65 -0.21
C LEU A 294 2.72 13.64 -0.79
N LEU A 295 3.03 14.24 -1.93
CA LEU A 295 2.09 15.16 -2.58
C LEU A 295 0.84 14.44 -3.07
N SER A 296 0.99 13.24 -3.65
CA SER A 296 -0.15 12.43 -4.10
C SER A 296 -1.05 12.04 -2.93
N SER A 297 -0.50 11.70 -1.76
CA SER A 297 -1.27 11.38 -0.56
C SER A 297 -2.09 12.57 -0.09
N ILE A 298 -1.48 13.77 -0.06
CA ILE A 298 -2.16 15.01 0.34
C ILE A 298 -3.27 15.37 -0.66
N LEU A 299 -2.97 15.38 -1.96
CA LEU A 299 -3.95 15.73 -2.99
C LEU A 299 -5.09 14.71 -3.07
N THR A 300 -4.80 13.42 -2.89
CA THR A 300 -5.82 12.36 -2.83
C THR A 300 -6.72 12.52 -1.61
N PHE A 301 -6.15 12.83 -0.44
CA PHE A 301 -6.95 13.13 0.75
C PHE A 301 -7.90 14.32 0.52
N ILE A 302 -7.37 15.44 0.00
CA ILE A 302 -8.18 16.62 -0.35
C ILE A 302 -9.29 16.24 -1.34
N PHE A 303 -8.96 15.49 -2.39
CA PHE A 303 -9.91 15.05 -3.39
C PHE A 303 -11.04 14.20 -2.79
N TYR A 304 -10.73 13.24 -1.91
CA TYR A 304 -11.75 12.44 -1.22
C TYR A 304 -12.64 13.29 -0.31
N ILE A 305 -12.08 14.26 0.42
CA ILE A 305 -12.87 15.17 1.25
C ILE A 305 -13.79 16.05 0.40
N LEU A 306 -13.33 16.54 -0.75
CA LEU A 306 -14.17 17.32 -1.67
C LEU A 306 -15.33 16.49 -2.21
N ILE A 307 -15.09 15.24 -2.62
CA ILE A 307 -16.15 14.32 -3.04
C ILE A 307 -17.14 14.07 -1.91
N TYR A 308 -16.65 13.75 -0.70
CA TYR A 308 -17.49 13.48 0.46
C TYR A 308 -18.36 14.68 0.82
N SER A 309 -17.78 15.88 0.86
CA SER A 309 -18.47 17.12 1.20
C SER A 309 -19.49 17.50 0.12
N GLY A 310 -19.14 17.32 -1.16
CA GLY A 310 -20.06 17.54 -2.27
C GLY A 310 -21.25 16.58 -2.23
N ALA A 311 -21.01 15.29 -1.98
CA ALA A 311 -22.07 14.30 -1.85
C ALA A 311 -22.99 14.58 -0.64
N ALA A 312 -22.42 14.98 0.50
CA ALA A 312 -23.17 15.34 1.70
C ALA A 312 -24.02 16.60 1.53
N TYR A 313 -23.66 17.50 0.61
CA TYR A 313 -24.46 18.70 0.32
C TYR A 313 -25.75 18.39 -0.45
N PHE A 314 -25.81 17.28 -1.18
CA PHE A 314 -26.97 16.87 -1.98
C PHE A 314 -27.89 15.84 -1.29
N LEU A 315 -27.54 15.41 -0.07
CA LEU A 315 -28.32 14.49 0.77
C LEU A 315 -28.99 15.24 1.93
#